data_AF-A0A290ZMF4-F1
#
_entry.id   AF-A0A290ZMF4-F1
#
_cell.length_a   1.000
_cell.length_b   1.000
_cell.length_c   1.000
_cell.angle_alpha   90.00
_cell.angle_beta   90.00
_cell.angle_gamma   90.00
#
_symmetry.space_group_name_H-M   'P 1'
#
loop_
_entity.id
_entity.type
_entity.pdbx_description
1 polymer ?
#
loop_
_entity_poly.entity_id
_entity_poly.type
_entity_poly.pdbx_seq_one_letter_code
_entity_poly.pdbx_strand_id
1 'polypeptide(L)'
;MAGEAVMDVRFDASDVAALQRAFIAAPDLTAEELHAFMARATAHLQAEVQERTPTTHGTLRASIFGEVDPFGKGLHVTGITGTPSAYVLPVEFGSKPHYVGEKGIEALTDWAEQKLGVTGEEAVAAAHRVAWKIRHHGTKPVRMFGDAFNANRPQIGADFARTVRDLLKRIERAAQ
;
A
#
# COMPACT_ATOMS: atom_id res chain seq x y z
N MET A 1 16.52 5.59 -13.13
CA MET A 1 15.32 6.40 -13.39
C MET A 1 14.17 5.45 -13.71
N ALA A 2 13.56 4.84 -12.69
CA ALA A 2 12.29 4.14 -12.89
C ALA A 2 11.23 5.24 -13.03
N GLY A 3 10.51 5.26 -14.14
CA GLY A 3 9.41 6.19 -14.34
C GLY A 3 8.41 6.03 -13.21
N GLU A 4 8.06 7.13 -12.57
CA GLU A 4 6.97 7.21 -11.60
C GLU A 4 5.70 6.79 -12.34
N ALA A 5 5.30 5.53 -12.17
CA ALA A 5 4.04 5.05 -12.71
C ALA A 5 2.94 5.67 -11.85
N VAL A 6 2.52 6.88 -12.23
CA VAL A 6 1.35 7.53 -11.63
C VAL A 6 0.16 6.63 -11.96
N MET A 7 -0.42 6.03 -10.92
CA MET A 7 -1.63 5.24 -11.04
C MET A 7 -2.81 6.11 -10.65
N ASP A 8 -3.61 6.53 -11.63
CA ASP A 8 -4.70 7.48 -11.40
C ASP A 8 -5.97 6.79 -10.90
N VAL A 9 -6.84 7.47 -10.16
CA VAL A 9 -8.24 7.06 -9.99
C VAL A 9 -9.11 7.99 -10.83
N ARG A 10 -10.06 7.46 -11.60
CA ARG A 10 -10.99 8.29 -12.38
C ARG A 10 -12.23 8.55 -11.54
N PHE A 11 -12.52 9.82 -11.32
CA PHE A 11 -13.76 10.28 -10.70
C PHE A 11 -14.66 10.90 -11.77
N ASP A 12 -15.97 10.77 -11.60
CA ASP A 12 -16.92 11.42 -12.49
C ASP A 12 -16.91 12.94 -12.25
N ALA A 13 -16.96 13.73 -13.32
CA ALA A 13 -16.96 15.19 -13.21
C ALA A 13 -18.18 15.72 -12.42
N SER A 14 -19.29 15.00 -12.46
CA SER A 14 -20.49 15.32 -11.68
C SER A 14 -20.29 15.10 -10.18
N ASP A 15 -19.50 14.11 -9.77
CA ASP A 15 -19.14 13.88 -8.37
C ASP A 15 -18.25 15.01 -7.84
N VAL A 16 -17.30 15.50 -8.65
CA VAL A 16 -16.45 16.64 -8.29
C VAL A 16 -17.28 17.92 -8.14
N ALA A 17 -18.18 18.18 -9.08
CA ALA A 17 -19.09 19.33 -9.00
C ALA A 17 -20.05 19.23 -7.80
N ALA A 18 -20.53 18.02 -7.48
CA ALA A 18 -21.32 17.74 -6.28
C ALA A 18 -20.54 18.02 -5.01
N LEU A 19 -19.29 17.56 -4.93
CA LEU A 19 -18.42 17.82 -3.79
C LEU A 19 -18.15 19.31 -3.57
N GLN A 20 -17.93 20.07 -4.66
CA GLN A 20 -17.77 21.52 -4.57
C GLN A 20 -19.02 22.20 -3.98
N ARG A 21 -20.23 21.80 -4.41
CA ARG A 21 -21.47 22.33 -3.84
C ARG A 21 -21.62 21.97 -2.36
N ALA A 22 -21.30 20.72 -2.01
CA ALA A 22 -21.32 20.26 -0.63
C ALA A 22 -20.38 21.08 0.26
N PHE A 23 -19.16 21.35 -0.22
CA PHE A 23 -18.16 22.14 0.49
C PHE A 23 -18.59 23.59 0.70
N ILE A 24 -19.24 24.21 -0.29
CA ILE A 24 -19.79 25.58 -0.14
C ILE A 24 -20.92 25.60 0.90
N ALA A 25 -21.81 24.60 0.87
CA ALA A 25 -22.98 24.57 1.76
C ALA A 25 -22.64 24.17 3.20
N ALA A 26 -21.73 23.21 3.37
CA ALA A 26 -21.36 22.64 4.66
C ALA A 26 -19.88 22.20 4.65
N PRO A 27 -18.92 23.14 4.78
CA PRO A 27 -17.49 22.86 4.64
C PRO A 27 -16.97 21.88 5.69
N ASP A 28 -17.33 22.07 6.96
CA ASP A 28 -16.83 21.22 8.06
C ASP A 28 -17.34 19.79 7.92
N LEU A 29 -18.65 19.62 7.64
CA LEU A 29 -19.24 18.30 7.40
C LEU A 29 -18.63 17.61 6.18
N THR A 30 -18.36 18.37 5.11
CA THR A 30 -17.71 17.82 3.92
C THR A 30 -16.30 17.35 4.23
N ALA A 31 -15.53 18.12 4.99
CA ALA A 31 -14.18 17.76 5.41
C ALA A 31 -14.19 16.50 6.30
N GLU A 32 -15.11 16.40 7.25
CA GLU A 32 -15.29 15.21 8.10
C GLU A 32 -15.57 13.95 7.29
N GLU A 33 -16.50 14.02 6.32
CA GLU A 33 -16.86 12.86 5.48
C GLU A 33 -15.72 12.44 4.55
N LEU A 34 -15.01 13.40 3.95
CA LEU A 34 -13.84 13.11 3.13
C LEU A 34 -12.72 12.48 3.96
N HIS A 35 -12.48 12.99 5.17
CA HIS A 35 -11.49 12.42 6.09
C HIS A 35 -11.88 11.00 6.51
N ALA A 36 -13.16 10.77 6.84
CA ALA A 36 -13.66 9.44 7.19
C ALA A 36 -13.58 8.46 6.00
N PHE A 37 -13.87 8.91 4.78
CA PHE A 37 -13.66 8.12 3.57
C PHE A 37 -12.20 7.75 3.38
N MET A 38 -11.29 8.72 3.53
CA MET A 38 -9.86 8.46 3.34
C MET A 38 -9.32 7.50 4.39
N ALA A 39 -9.75 7.62 5.65
CA ALA A 39 -9.36 6.71 6.72
C ALA A 39 -9.80 5.27 6.43
N ARG A 40 -11.01 5.08 5.88
CA ARG A 40 -11.48 3.75 5.47
C ARG A 40 -10.69 3.21 4.29
N ALA A 41 -10.43 4.05 3.27
CA ALA A 41 -9.70 3.65 2.07
C ALA A 41 -8.24 3.25 2.39
N THR A 42 -7.54 4.03 3.22
CA THR A 42 -6.16 3.72 3.62
C THR A 42 -6.08 2.52 4.55
N ALA A 43 -7.03 2.34 5.47
CA ALA A 43 -7.09 1.14 6.31
C ALA A 43 -7.34 -0.13 5.48
N HIS A 44 -8.23 -0.04 4.48
CA HIS A 44 -8.49 -1.14 3.55
C HIS A 44 -7.23 -1.49 2.73
N LEU A 45 -6.60 -0.49 2.11
CA LEU A 45 -5.36 -0.69 1.37
C LEU A 45 -4.22 -1.22 2.26
N GLN A 46 -4.11 -0.75 3.50
CA GLN A 46 -3.14 -1.29 4.46
C GLN A 46 -3.32 -2.80 4.63
N ALA A 47 -4.54 -3.26 4.88
CA ALA A 47 -4.84 -4.68 5.04
C ALA A 47 -4.50 -5.48 3.76
N GLU A 48 -4.89 -4.96 2.60
CA GLU A 48 -4.62 -5.59 1.30
C GLU A 48 -3.12 -5.74 0.99
N VAL A 49 -2.32 -4.73 1.31
CA VAL A 49 -0.85 -4.80 1.17
C VAL A 49 -0.28 -5.78 2.18
N GLN A 50 -0.75 -5.76 3.44
CA GLN A 50 -0.28 -6.67 4.48
C GLN A 50 -0.52 -8.14 4.10
N GLU A 51 -1.67 -8.47 3.54
CA GLU A 51 -1.99 -9.82 3.08
C GLU A 51 -1.05 -10.30 1.96
N ARG A 52 -0.78 -9.43 0.98
CA ARG A 52 0.14 -9.71 -0.15
C ARG A 52 1.62 -9.72 0.26
N THR A 53 1.95 -9.15 1.41
CA THR A 53 3.34 -9.03 1.86
C THR A 53 3.92 -10.41 2.20
N PRO A 54 5.06 -10.80 1.58
CA PRO A 54 5.72 -12.06 1.87
C PRO A 54 6.28 -12.05 3.30
N THR A 55 6.25 -13.20 3.96
CA THR A 55 6.65 -13.28 5.38
C THR A 55 7.61 -14.43 5.64
N THR A 56 8.72 -14.10 6.30
CA THR A 56 9.55 -15.03 7.07
C THR A 56 9.16 -14.86 8.53
N HIS A 57 9.59 -13.75 9.15
CA HIS A 57 9.20 -13.36 10.52
C HIS A 57 8.03 -12.34 10.59
N GLY A 58 7.56 -11.84 9.45
CA GLY A 58 6.45 -10.88 9.41
C GLY A 58 6.81 -9.42 9.69
N THR A 59 8.09 -9.06 9.84
CA THR A 59 8.52 -7.68 10.16
C THR A 59 8.09 -6.65 9.11
N LEU A 60 8.21 -6.96 7.81
CA LEU A 60 7.73 -6.06 6.74
C LEU A 60 6.23 -5.84 6.83
N ARG A 61 5.50 -6.94 7.03
CA ARG A 61 4.04 -6.94 7.12
C ARG A 61 3.59 -6.06 8.28
N ALA A 62 4.20 -6.25 9.44
CA ALA A 62 3.89 -5.50 10.65
C ALA A 62 4.23 -4.01 10.54
N SER A 63 5.20 -3.62 9.70
CA SER A 63 5.59 -2.21 9.54
C SER A 63 4.76 -1.45 8.50
N ILE A 64 3.84 -2.11 7.80
CA ILE A 64 2.94 -1.44 6.85
C ILE A 64 1.83 -0.73 7.62
N PHE A 65 1.62 0.54 7.27
CA PHE A 65 0.64 1.41 7.89
C PHE A 65 -0.20 2.15 6.85
N GLY A 66 -1.40 2.53 7.25
CA GLY A 66 -2.29 3.47 6.58
C GLY A 66 -2.51 4.67 7.49
N GLU A 67 -2.32 5.87 6.96
CA GLU A 67 -2.49 7.12 7.69
C GLU A 67 -3.22 8.14 6.80
N VAL A 68 -3.98 9.04 7.41
CA VAL A 68 -4.54 10.21 6.72
C VAL A 68 -3.79 11.42 7.23
N ASP A 69 -3.26 12.23 6.32
CA ASP A 69 -2.51 13.44 6.65
C ASP A 69 -3.38 14.39 7.49
N PRO A 70 -3.01 14.65 8.76
CA PRO A 70 -3.79 15.49 9.65
C PRO A 70 -3.66 16.99 9.30
N PHE A 71 -2.75 17.37 8.40
CA PHE A 71 -2.50 18.78 8.05
C PHE A 71 -3.21 19.25 6.79
N GLY A 72 -4.01 18.38 6.15
CA GLY A 72 -4.87 18.75 5.04
C GLY A 72 -5.89 19.82 5.44
N LYS A 73 -5.84 21.00 4.81
CA LYS A 73 -6.84 22.06 4.99
C LYS A 73 -7.80 22.10 3.80
N GLY A 74 -9.10 22.20 4.07
CA GLY A 74 -10.15 22.31 3.05
C GLY A 74 -10.41 20.98 2.33
N LEU A 75 -10.54 21.01 1.00
CA LEU A 75 -10.78 19.80 0.18
C LEU A 75 -9.54 18.89 0.04
N HIS A 76 -8.39 19.28 0.58
CA HIS A 76 -7.17 18.50 0.51
C HIS A 76 -7.15 17.47 1.64
N VAL A 77 -7.49 16.22 1.32
CA VAL A 77 -7.35 15.07 2.22
C VAL A 77 -6.45 14.05 1.55
N THR A 78 -5.29 13.77 2.15
CA THR A 78 -4.29 12.85 1.60
C THR A 78 -4.23 11.59 2.46
N GLY A 79 -4.45 10.44 1.82
CA GLY A 79 -4.24 9.13 2.43
C GLY A 79 -2.87 8.57 2.02
N ILE A 80 -2.12 8.05 2.99
CA ILE A 80 -0.82 7.40 2.78
C ILE A 80 -0.96 5.93 3.18
N THR A 81 -0.46 5.03 2.33
CA THR A 81 -0.26 3.62 2.69
C THR A 81 1.18 3.28 2.36
N GLY A 82 1.96 2.91 3.37
CA GLY A 82 3.42 2.84 3.23
C GLY A 82 4.08 2.03 4.33
N THR A 83 5.40 2.10 4.37
CA THR A 83 6.25 1.47 5.39
C THR A 83 7.53 2.29 5.55
N PRO A 84 8.06 2.47 6.77
CA PRO A 84 9.35 3.12 6.98
C PRO A 84 10.53 2.23 6.55
N SER A 85 10.26 0.96 6.23
CA SER A 85 11.29 -0.02 5.92
C SER A 85 11.88 0.17 4.52
N ALA A 86 13.15 0.59 4.45
CA ALA A 86 13.85 0.77 3.17
C ALA A 86 14.01 -0.53 2.35
N TYR A 87 14.05 -1.70 3.01
CA TYR A 87 14.16 -2.97 2.29
C TYR A 87 12.88 -3.36 1.54
N VAL A 88 11.79 -2.61 1.71
CA VAL A 88 10.58 -2.78 0.90
C VAL A 88 10.84 -2.64 -0.59
N LEU A 89 11.77 -1.76 -0.99
CA LEU A 89 12.03 -1.45 -2.40
C LEU A 89 12.46 -2.67 -3.21
N PRO A 90 13.48 -3.46 -2.79
CA PRO A 90 13.82 -4.69 -3.50
C PRO A 90 12.73 -5.77 -3.42
N VAL A 91 11.82 -5.74 -2.44
CA VAL A 91 10.67 -6.68 -2.39
C VAL A 91 9.60 -6.27 -3.40
N GLU A 92 9.26 -4.98 -3.44
CA GLU A 92 8.23 -4.42 -4.32
C GLU A 92 8.67 -4.52 -5.78
N PHE A 93 9.90 -4.10 -6.09
CA PHE A 93 10.40 -3.91 -7.45
C PHE A 93 11.41 -4.98 -7.90
N GLY A 94 11.78 -5.90 -7.03
CA GLY A 94 12.90 -6.80 -7.28
C GLY A 94 14.23 -6.05 -7.25
N SER A 95 15.30 -6.79 -7.51
CA SER A 95 16.66 -6.25 -7.51
C SER A 95 17.40 -6.74 -8.75
N LYS A 96 18.31 -5.92 -9.26
CA LYS A 96 19.30 -6.37 -10.26
C LYS A 96 20.22 -7.44 -9.66
N PRO A 97 20.91 -8.22 -10.49
CA PRO A 97 21.96 -9.14 -10.02
C PRO A 97 22.99 -8.40 -9.17
N HIS A 98 23.28 -8.92 -7.98
CA HIS A 98 24.22 -8.30 -7.03
C HIS A 98 24.85 -9.34 -6.09
N TYR A 99 25.99 -8.99 -5.50
CA TYR A 99 26.62 -9.83 -4.49
C TYR A 99 25.82 -9.85 -3.18
N VAL A 100 25.62 -11.05 -2.63
CA VAL A 100 25.01 -11.26 -1.32
C VAL A 100 26.14 -11.42 -0.30
N GLY A 101 26.27 -10.44 0.60
CA GLY A 101 27.26 -10.47 1.68
C GLY A 101 26.88 -11.43 2.80
N GLU A 102 27.76 -11.54 3.79
CA GLU A 102 27.64 -12.44 4.94
C GLU A 102 26.27 -12.34 5.65
N LYS A 103 25.86 -11.13 6.04
CA LYS A 103 24.53 -10.88 6.64
C LYS A 103 23.36 -11.34 5.75
N GLY A 104 23.54 -11.29 4.43
CA GLY A 104 22.55 -11.78 3.48
C GLY A 104 22.51 -13.32 3.44
N ILE A 105 23.66 -13.98 3.58
CA ILE A 105 23.73 -15.45 3.69
C ILE A 105 23.08 -15.92 5.00
N GLU A 106 23.35 -15.24 6.11
CA GLU A 106 22.68 -15.52 7.40
C GLU A 106 21.16 -15.42 7.26
N ALA A 107 20.65 -14.29 6.73
CA ALA A 107 19.22 -14.11 6.52
C ALA A 107 18.60 -15.15 5.56
N LEU A 108 19.35 -15.59 4.55
CA LEU A 108 18.91 -16.66 3.64
C LEU A 108 18.95 -18.04 4.29
N THR A 109 19.84 -18.26 5.26
CA THR A 109 19.91 -19.49 6.04
C THR A 109 18.68 -19.59 6.93
N ASP A 110 18.37 -18.55 7.71
CA ASP A 110 17.17 -18.46 8.54
C ASP A 110 15.89 -18.64 7.70
N TRP A 111 15.84 -18.02 6.51
CA TRP A 111 14.75 -18.20 5.57
C TRP A 111 14.64 -19.65 5.09
N ALA A 112 15.75 -20.31 4.76
CA ALA A 112 15.76 -21.70 4.30
C ALA A 112 15.26 -22.64 5.38
N GLU A 113 15.66 -22.41 6.64
CA GLU A 113 15.16 -23.20 7.77
C GLU A 113 13.64 -23.09 7.91
N GLN A 114 13.10 -21.87 7.85
CA GLN A 114 11.66 -21.65 8.00
C GLN A 114 10.83 -22.08 6.80
N LYS A 115 11.35 -21.90 5.57
CA LYS A 115 10.56 -22.12 4.34
C LYS A 115 10.78 -23.46 3.69
N LEU A 116 11.95 -24.06 3.88
CA LEU A 116 12.30 -25.36 3.31
C LEU A 116 12.33 -26.46 4.38
N GLY A 117 12.33 -26.12 5.67
CA GLY A 117 12.36 -27.10 6.76
C GLY A 117 13.69 -27.83 6.91
N VAL A 118 14.75 -27.32 6.27
CA VAL A 118 16.13 -27.83 6.38
C VAL A 118 16.82 -27.20 7.59
N THR A 119 17.94 -27.76 8.05
CA THR A 119 18.66 -27.21 9.23
C THR A 119 20.17 -27.33 9.07
N GLY A 120 20.94 -26.52 9.80
CA GLY A 120 22.40 -26.67 9.88
C GLY A 120 23.11 -26.51 8.53
N GLU A 121 24.03 -27.42 8.19
CA GLU A 121 24.80 -27.34 6.94
C GLU A 121 23.91 -27.35 5.68
N GLU A 122 22.78 -28.04 5.72
CA GLU A 122 21.86 -28.08 4.59
C GLU A 122 21.20 -26.71 4.35
N ALA A 123 20.84 -26.00 5.42
CA ALA A 123 20.29 -24.65 5.34
C ALA A 123 21.32 -23.65 4.78
N VAL A 124 22.58 -23.74 5.24
CA VAL A 124 23.69 -22.93 4.73
C VAL A 124 23.94 -23.21 3.24
N ALA A 125 23.92 -24.48 2.84
CA ALA A 125 24.07 -24.87 1.45
C ALA A 125 22.92 -24.33 0.57
N ALA A 126 21.68 -24.38 1.07
CA ALA A 126 20.53 -23.77 0.40
C ALA A 126 20.70 -22.26 0.25
N ALA A 127 21.13 -21.56 1.31
CA ALA A 127 21.38 -20.13 1.30
C ALA A 127 22.41 -19.73 0.23
N HIS A 128 23.54 -20.45 0.13
CA HIS A 128 24.55 -20.20 -0.91
C HIS A 128 24.01 -20.41 -2.32
N ARG A 129 23.16 -21.41 -2.56
CA ARG A 129 22.52 -21.63 -3.87
C ARG A 129 21.55 -20.50 -4.23
N VAL A 130 20.79 -20.01 -3.26
CA VAL A 130 19.90 -18.84 -3.45
C VAL A 130 20.72 -17.59 -3.73
N ALA A 131 21.77 -17.34 -2.94
CA ALA A 131 22.68 -16.22 -3.13
C ALA A 131 23.36 -16.25 -4.50
N TRP A 132 23.75 -17.44 -4.98
CA TRP A 132 24.26 -17.62 -6.34
C TRP A 132 23.21 -17.19 -7.37
N LYS A 133 21.95 -17.58 -7.23
CA LYS A 133 20.88 -17.15 -8.15
C LYS A 133 20.67 -15.63 -8.12
N ILE A 134 20.65 -15.03 -6.93
CA ILE A 134 20.54 -13.57 -6.77
C ILE A 134 21.71 -12.87 -7.45
N ARG A 135 22.93 -13.40 -7.33
CA ARG A 135 24.13 -12.84 -7.97
C ARG A 135 24.08 -12.85 -9.49
N HIS A 136 23.42 -13.83 -10.11
CA HIS A 136 23.39 -13.95 -11.57
C HIS A 136 22.10 -13.42 -12.20
N HIS A 137 20.99 -13.42 -11.45
CA HIS A 137 19.67 -13.10 -11.99
C HIS A 137 18.93 -12.00 -11.23
N GLY A 138 19.39 -11.64 -10.03
CA GLY A 138 18.68 -10.72 -9.16
C GLY A 138 17.47 -11.37 -8.49
N THR A 139 16.50 -10.54 -8.09
CA THR A 139 15.25 -10.99 -7.46
C THR A 139 14.05 -10.53 -8.29
N LYS A 140 12.98 -11.33 -8.28
CA LYS A 140 11.72 -10.97 -8.93
C LYS A 140 10.91 -10.04 -8.03
N PRO A 141 10.20 -9.05 -8.58
CA PRO A 141 9.30 -8.20 -7.82
C PRO A 141 8.10 -8.99 -7.30
N VAL A 142 7.66 -8.67 -6.08
CA VAL A 142 6.40 -9.16 -5.51
C VAL A 142 5.23 -8.20 -5.81
N ARG A 143 5.51 -6.90 -5.96
CA ARG A 143 4.53 -5.85 -6.28
C ARG A 143 3.34 -5.75 -5.31
N MET A 144 3.60 -5.90 -4.02
CA MET A 144 2.55 -5.93 -2.99
C MET A 144 1.77 -4.61 -2.90
N PHE A 145 2.41 -3.44 -3.06
CA PHE A 145 1.71 -2.15 -3.09
C PHE A 145 1.00 -1.93 -4.42
N GLY A 146 1.71 -2.13 -5.54
CA GLY A 146 1.14 -1.93 -6.87
C GLY A 146 -0.07 -2.83 -7.14
N ASP A 147 0.02 -4.11 -6.79
CA ASP A 147 -1.06 -5.07 -7.03
C ASP A 147 -2.25 -4.84 -6.08
N ALA A 148 -2.00 -4.44 -4.82
CA ALA A 148 -3.07 -4.06 -3.89
C ALA A 148 -3.84 -2.83 -4.40
N PHE A 149 -3.14 -1.78 -4.84
CA PHE A 149 -3.80 -0.59 -5.36
C PHE A 149 -4.60 -0.90 -6.64
N ASN A 150 -4.00 -1.62 -7.59
CA ASN A 150 -4.65 -1.96 -8.85
C ASN A 150 -5.92 -2.81 -8.65
N ALA A 151 -5.88 -3.78 -7.74
CA ALA A 151 -7.02 -4.63 -7.44
C ALA A 151 -8.19 -3.86 -6.82
N ASN A 152 -7.89 -2.86 -5.99
CA ASN A 152 -8.88 -2.14 -5.17
C ASN A 152 -9.34 -0.80 -5.77
N ARG A 153 -8.65 -0.30 -6.80
CA ARG A 153 -8.98 0.97 -7.47
C ARG A 153 -10.46 1.10 -7.89
N PRO A 154 -11.11 0.09 -8.51
CA PRO A 154 -12.53 0.21 -8.87
C PRO A 154 -13.44 0.39 -7.66
N GLN A 155 -13.17 -0.34 -6.57
CA GLN A 155 -13.94 -0.24 -5.33
C GLN A 155 -13.77 1.12 -4.66
N ILE A 156 -12.54 1.62 -4.56
CA ILE A 156 -12.25 2.95 -4.00
C ILE A 156 -13.02 4.04 -4.74
N GLY A 157 -13.06 3.98 -6.08
CA GLY A 157 -13.85 4.92 -6.89
C GLY A 157 -15.35 4.82 -6.61
N ALA A 158 -15.89 3.61 -6.51
CA ALA A 158 -17.30 3.39 -6.20
C ALA A 158 -17.68 3.88 -4.79
N ASP A 159 -16.81 3.67 -3.81
CA ASP A 159 -17.01 4.09 -2.42
C ASP A 159 -16.88 5.61 -2.26
N PHE A 160 -16.02 6.26 -3.05
CA PHE A 160 -15.98 7.73 -3.13
C PHE A 160 -17.30 8.29 -3.65
N ALA A 161 -17.78 7.79 -4.79
CA ALA A 161 -19.04 8.24 -5.38
C ALA A 161 -20.23 8.01 -4.42
N ARG A 162 -20.22 6.90 -3.66
CA ARG A 162 -21.19 6.65 -2.59
C ARG A 162 -21.11 7.69 -1.49
N THR A 163 -19.91 7.99 -1.00
CA THR A 163 -19.67 9.00 0.04
C THR A 163 -20.22 10.37 -0.37
N VAL A 164 -19.94 10.81 -1.60
CA VAL A 164 -20.45 12.09 -2.13
C VAL A 164 -21.98 12.12 -2.16
N ARG A 165 -22.62 11.04 -2.63
CA ARG A 165 -24.10 10.95 -2.66
C ARG A 165 -24.71 11.00 -1.26
N ASP A 166 -24.11 10.31 -0.29
CA ASP A 166 -24.66 10.24 1.07
C ASP A 166 -24.42 11.55 1.84
N LEU A 167 -23.29 12.23 1.59
CA LEU A 167 -23.02 13.59 2.08
C LEU A 167 -24.09 14.59 1.62
N LEU A 168 -24.42 14.60 0.32
CA LEU A 168 -25.45 15.50 -0.22
C LEU A 168 -26.81 15.30 0.45
N LYS A 169 -27.25 14.05 0.60
CA LYS A 169 -28.50 13.72 1.31
C LYS A 169 -28.48 14.20 2.76
N ARG A 170 -27.32 14.13 3.43
CA ARG A 170 -27.15 14.57 4.82
C ARG A 170 -27.26 16.09 4.93
N ILE A 171 -26.67 16.83 3.99
CA ILE A 171 -26.79 18.29 3.91
C ILE A 171 -28.25 18.71 3.67
N GLU A 172 -28.93 18.08 2.71
CA GLU A 172 -30.34 18.38 2.41
C GLU A 172 -31.26 18.18 3.62
N ARG A 173 -31.04 17.11 4.39
CA ARG A 173 -31.79 16.84 5.62
C ARG A 173 -31.52 17.84 6.74
N ALA A 174 -30.30 18.39 6.82
CA ALA A 174 -29.94 19.39 7.83
C ALA A 174 -30.48 20.79 7.51
N ALA A 175 -30.87 21.03 6.24
CA ALA A 175 -31.44 22.29 5.78
C ALA A 175 -32.97 22.37 5.88
N GLN A 176 -33.64 21.26 6.24
CA GLN A 176 -35.09 21.16 6.47
C GLN A 176 -35.41 21.34 7.96
#